data_AF-A0A818DJP7-F1
#
_entry.id   AF-A0A818DJP7-F1
#
_cell.length_a   1.000
_cell.length_b   1.000
_cell.length_c   1.000
_cell.angle_alpha   90.00
_cell.angle_beta   90.00
_cell.angle_gamma   90.00
#
_symmetry.space_group_name_H-M   'P 1'
#
loop_
_entity.id
_entity.type
_entity.pdbx_description
1 polymer ?
#
loop_
_entity_poly.entity_id
_entity_poly.type
_entity_poly.pdbx_seq_one_letter_code
_entity_poly.pdbx_strand_id
1 'polypeptide(L)'
;MHTNGVTLSKSDFIGFVKTAFTYFSNKERILDHPMALIHIVSMMGILPLEKNNFAFDNNYARKCSILILKKVAHQLTPVFEQMDVNQWNFFKNGLVTLMSVEIFNNEDINTDYDSIFLLHGIPVKDNQQKHLANTFLQELLKFRVPIERLNWIELLSFVDEEKLHFDCLCLATTLDHILGCLERIFSLFEINGEMKSKLTTIFETKLTENFNITLNLHNIVKILQYINQQPSATDAKAEHIRLIQSVVESSVELRRKIIKYLRNLNIQITHLELLRDLFRHYNPILLYDLDKITYLMNSLHGWERRSCDFYTTWFECFLCDEYYVQTEQESQQFQQLLKEWSKKFQDDRDLLEKMTLKLNPLLDKLAAVIKSETHDRRLNYFIKHMIDIYFQQSKP
;
A
#
# COMPACT_ATOMS: atom_id res chain seq x y z
N MET A 1 -44.80 -3.23 8.47
CA MET A 1 -44.87 -4.41 7.59
C MET A 1 -43.83 -5.41 8.08
N HIS A 2 -44.26 -6.61 8.45
CA HIS A 2 -43.38 -7.68 8.95
C HIS A 2 -42.48 -8.19 7.82
N THR A 3 -41.18 -7.93 7.89
CA THR A 3 -40.18 -8.63 7.09
C THR A 3 -39.87 -9.95 7.78
N ASN A 4 -40.58 -11.02 7.38
CA ASN A 4 -40.09 -12.37 7.61
C ASN A 4 -38.81 -12.52 6.77
N GLY A 5 -37.65 -12.21 7.35
CA GLY A 5 -36.38 -12.37 6.68
C GLY A 5 -36.16 -13.84 6.37
N VAL A 6 -36.11 -14.20 5.08
CA VAL A 6 -35.69 -15.52 4.66
C VAL A 6 -34.21 -15.65 5.03
N THR A 7 -33.90 -16.45 6.05
CA THR A 7 -32.52 -16.78 6.39
C THR A 7 -31.99 -17.76 5.35
N LEU A 8 -31.25 -17.26 4.35
CA LEU A 8 -30.59 -18.12 3.36
C LEU A 8 -29.35 -18.78 3.97
N SER A 9 -29.22 -20.09 3.78
CA SER A 9 -28.00 -20.81 4.15
C SER A 9 -26.89 -20.58 3.12
N LYS A 10 -25.64 -20.87 3.52
CA LYS A 10 -24.48 -20.86 2.61
C LYS A 10 -24.68 -21.78 1.40
N SER A 11 -25.31 -22.95 1.60
CA SER A 11 -25.65 -23.88 0.52
C SER A 11 -26.68 -23.33 -0.46
N ASP A 12 -27.67 -22.58 0.02
CA ASP A 12 -28.71 -22.00 -0.84
C ASP A 12 -28.11 -20.94 -1.75
N PHE A 13 -27.28 -20.05 -1.19
CA PHE A 13 -26.56 -19.04 -1.95
C PHE A 13 -25.68 -19.67 -3.02
N ILE A 14 -24.84 -20.65 -2.64
CA ILE A 14 -23.96 -21.38 -3.58
C ILE A 14 -24.77 -22.07 -4.68
N GLY A 15 -25.85 -22.76 -4.32
CA GLY A 15 -26.72 -23.47 -5.26
C GLY A 15 -27.36 -22.53 -6.27
N PHE A 16 -27.85 -21.39 -5.81
CA PHE A 16 -28.43 -20.36 -6.67
C PHE A 16 -27.38 -19.79 -7.64
N VAL A 17 -26.24 -19.30 -7.15
CA VAL A 17 -25.24 -18.66 -8.02
C VAL A 17 -24.61 -19.66 -9.00
N LYS A 18 -24.44 -20.92 -8.61
CA LYS A 18 -23.99 -21.99 -9.51
C LYS A 18 -24.99 -22.26 -10.63
N THR A 19 -26.28 -22.30 -10.30
CA THR A 19 -27.36 -22.51 -11.27
C THR A 19 -27.43 -21.33 -12.24
N ALA A 20 -27.42 -20.11 -11.72
CA ALA A 20 -27.40 -18.88 -12.51
C ALA A 20 -26.18 -18.84 -13.44
N PHE A 21 -24.97 -19.09 -12.92
CA PHE A 21 -23.75 -19.12 -13.71
C PHE A 21 -23.84 -20.15 -14.84
N THR A 22 -24.24 -21.39 -14.53
CA THR A 22 -24.36 -22.46 -15.53
C THR A 22 -25.34 -22.10 -16.63
N TYR A 23 -26.49 -21.53 -16.27
CA TYR A 23 -27.50 -21.11 -17.22
C TYR A 23 -27.00 -19.97 -18.12
N PHE A 24 -26.48 -18.89 -17.54
CA PHE A 24 -26.06 -17.70 -18.29
C PHE A 24 -24.76 -17.90 -19.05
N SER A 25 -23.87 -18.79 -18.61
CA SER A 25 -22.69 -19.16 -19.41
C SER A 25 -23.09 -19.89 -20.69
N ASN A 26 -24.14 -20.74 -20.64
CA ASN A 26 -24.63 -21.46 -21.82
C ASN A 26 -25.55 -20.60 -22.71
N LYS A 27 -26.15 -19.55 -22.13
CA LYS A 27 -27.08 -18.66 -22.83
C LYS A 27 -26.67 -17.19 -22.71
N GLU A 28 -25.37 -16.93 -22.89
CA GLU A 28 -24.80 -15.60 -22.65
C GLU A 28 -25.47 -14.51 -23.48
N ARG A 29 -25.92 -14.83 -24.71
CA ARG A 29 -26.64 -13.89 -25.59
C ARG A 29 -27.90 -13.29 -24.97
N ILE A 30 -28.51 -13.94 -23.98
CA ILE A 30 -29.65 -13.37 -23.24
C ILE A 30 -29.22 -12.11 -22.48
N LEU A 31 -27.98 -12.10 -21.97
CA LEU A 31 -27.39 -10.95 -21.29
C LEU A 31 -27.05 -9.79 -22.23
N ASP A 32 -27.18 -9.98 -23.55
CA ASP A 32 -27.01 -8.90 -24.51
C ASP A 32 -28.28 -8.03 -24.66
N HIS A 33 -29.35 -8.35 -23.93
CA HIS A 33 -30.59 -7.58 -23.94
C HIS A 33 -30.74 -6.74 -22.64
N PRO A 34 -30.92 -5.40 -22.71
CA PRO A 34 -30.97 -4.53 -21.53
C PRO A 34 -32.06 -4.91 -20.52
N MET A 35 -33.30 -5.16 -20.96
CA MET A 35 -34.37 -5.65 -20.07
C MET A 35 -34.03 -6.96 -19.35
N ALA A 36 -33.35 -7.89 -20.03
CA ALA A 36 -32.94 -9.14 -19.40
C ALA A 36 -31.91 -8.88 -18.30
N LEU A 37 -30.93 -7.98 -18.55
CA LEU A 37 -29.98 -7.54 -17.54
C LEU A 37 -30.68 -6.89 -16.34
N ILE A 38 -31.65 -6.00 -16.57
CA ILE A 38 -32.42 -5.37 -15.49
C ILE A 38 -33.06 -6.43 -14.59
N HIS A 39 -33.74 -7.41 -15.17
CA HIS A 39 -34.40 -8.46 -14.41
C HIS A 39 -33.42 -9.37 -13.67
N ILE A 40 -32.35 -9.80 -14.33
CA ILE A 40 -31.36 -10.72 -13.75
C ILE A 40 -30.62 -10.04 -12.59
N VAL A 41 -30.15 -8.80 -12.78
CA VAL A 41 -29.53 -8.03 -11.71
C VAL A 41 -30.52 -7.84 -10.55
N SER A 42 -31.76 -7.46 -10.84
CA SER A 42 -32.80 -7.33 -9.81
C SER A 42 -33.03 -8.62 -9.03
N MET A 43 -33.01 -9.79 -9.69
CA MET A 43 -33.11 -11.09 -9.01
C MET A 43 -31.91 -11.36 -8.10
N MET A 44 -30.70 -10.99 -8.51
CA MET A 44 -29.51 -11.09 -7.64
C MET A 44 -29.65 -10.24 -6.38
N GLY A 45 -30.37 -9.11 -6.48
CA GLY A 45 -30.64 -8.21 -5.36
C GLY A 45 -31.64 -8.71 -4.33
N ILE A 46 -32.35 -9.81 -4.63
CA ILE A 46 -33.25 -10.48 -3.68
C ILE A 46 -32.46 -11.34 -2.68
N LEU A 47 -31.24 -11.76 -3.05
CA LEU A 47 -30.40 -12.59 -2.19
C LEU A 47 -29.76 -11.71 -1.10
N PRO A 48 -30.13 -11.85 0.18
CA PRO A 48 -29.38 -11.23 1.26
C PRO A 48 -27.93 -11.72 1.22
N LEU A 49 -26.99 -10.80 1.13
CA LEU A 49 -25.57 -11.09 1.28
C LEU A 49 -25.20 -10.85 2.74
N GLU A 50 -24.91 -11.92 3.48
CA GLU A 50 -24.55 -11.86 4.89
C GLU A 50 -23.26 -12.64 5.15
N LYS A 51 -22.52 -12.24 6.20
CA LYS A 51 -21.24 -12.89 6.55
C LYS A 51 -21.38 -14.39 6.84
N ASN A 52 -22.54 -14.82 7.32
CA ASN A 52 -22.87 -16.21 7.66
C ASN A 52 -23.24 -17.07 6.42
N ASN A 53 -23.70 -16.47 5.33
CA ASN A 53 -24.19 -17.17 4.14
C ASN A 53 -23.26 -17.01 2.93
N PHE A 54 -22.32 -16.06 2.98
CA PHE A 54 -21.37 -15.83 1.91
C PHE A 54 -20.15 -16.74 2.01
N ALA A 55 -19.65 -17.16 0.86
CA ALA A 55 -18.49 -18.02 0.69
C ALA A 55 -17.42 -17.25 -0.07
N PHE A 56 -16.39 -16.75 0.64
CA PHE A 56 -15.28 -15.96 0.07
C PHE A 56 -14.42 -16.73 -0.95
N ASP A 57 -14.51 -18.06 -0.94
CA ASP A 57 -13.78 -18.99 -1.80
C ASP A 57 -14.64 -19.53 -2.96
N ASN A 58 -15.86 -19.01 -3.15
CA ASN A 58 -16.79 -19.56 -4.13
C ASN A 58 -16.53 -19.02 -5.55
N ASN A 59 -15.75 -19.79 -6.30
CA ASN A 59 -15.47 -19.56 -7.72
C ASN A 59 -16.72 -19.39 -8.61
N TYR A 60 -17.85 -20.05 -8.30
CA TYR A 60 -19.08 -19.86 -9.08
C TYR A 60 -19.69 -18.48 -8.84
N ALA A 61 -19.71 -18.02 -7.59
CA ALA A 61 -20.19 -16.67 -7.25
C ALA A 61 -19.36 -15.61 -7.96
N ARG A 62 -18.02 -15.74 -7.90
CA ARG A 62 -17.06 -14.88 -8.59
C ARG A 62 -17.30 -14.82 -10.10
N LYS A 63 -17.32 -15.98 -10.76
CA LYS A 63 -17.49 -16.05 -12.23
C LYS A 63 -18.86 -15.54 -12.67
N CYS A 64 -19.91 -15.82 -11.89
CA CYS A 64 -21.25 -15.31 -12.16
C CYS A 64 -21.29 -13.78 -12.08
N SER A 65 -20.74 -13.19 -11.01
CA SER A 65 -20.79 -11.74 -10.86
C SER A 65 -19.98 -11.03 -11.94
N ILE A 66 -18.77 -11.51 -12.26
CA ILE A 66 -17.94 -10.93 -13.33
C ILE A 66 -18.66 -11.02 -14.68
N LEU A 67 -19.29 -12.15 -15.01
CA LEU A 67 -20.03 -12.32 -16.26
C LEU A 67 -21.15 -11.28 -16.40
N ILE A 68 -21.99 -11.14 -15.37
CA ILE A 68 -23.14 -10.23 -15.38
C ILE A 68 -22.67 -8.77 -15.36
N LEU A 69 -21.73 -8.43 -14.46
CA LEU A 69 -21.23 -7.06 -14.32
C LEU A 69 -20.57 -6.56 -15.62
N LYS A 70 -19.78 -7.41 -16.31
CA LYS A 70 -19.22 -7.05 -17.62
C LYS A 70 -20.31 -6.70 -18.63
N LYS A 71 -21.39 -7.47 -18.69
CA LYS A 71 -22.51 -7.19 -19.61
C LYS A 71 -23.22 -5.89 -19.24
N VAL A 72 -23.45 -5.66 -17.94
CA VAL A 72 -23.98 -4.38 -17.44
C VAL A 72 -23.08 -3.21 -17.84
N ALA A 73 -21.76 -3.32 -17.69
CA ALA A 73 -20.81 -2.27 -18.07
C ALA A 73 -20.96 -1.87 -19.55
N HIS A 74 -21.10 -2.86 -20.44
CA HIS A 74 -21.25 -2.62 -21.88
C HIS A 74 -22.62 -2.04 -22.26
N GLN A 75 -23.64 -2.23 -21.42
CA GLN A 75 -25.02 -1.85 -21.71
C GLN A 75 -25.57 -0.81 -20.74
N LEU A 76 -24.69 -0.06 -20.08
CA LEU A 76 -25.09 0.77 -18.97
C LEU A 76 -26.09 1.85 -19.41
N THR A 77 -25.80 2.57 -20.49
CA THR A 77 -26.71 3.57 -21.07
C THR A 77 -28.09 3.00 -21.42
N PRO A 78 -28.23 1.95 -22.27
CA PRO A 78 -29.54 1.43 -22.62
C PRO A 78 -30.27 0.78 -21.44
N VAL A 79 -29.56 0.27 -20.42
CA VAL A 79 -30.17 -0.21 -19.17
C VAL A 79 -30.84 0.94 -18.42
N PHE A 80 -30.17 2.08 -18.26
CA PHE A 80 -30.75 3.23 -17.55
C PHE A 80 -31.88 3.92 -18.31
N GLU A 81 -31.86 3.92 -19.65
CA GLU A 81 -32.94 4.47 -20.47
C GLU A 81 -34.26 3.68 -20.36
N GLN A 82 -34.17 2.36 -20.10
CA GLN A 82 -35.32 1.46 -20.04
C GLN A 82 -35.85 1.23 -18.63
N MET A 83 -35.15 1.74 -17.62
CA MET A 83 -35.44 1.46 -16.21
C MET A 83 -36.34 2.53 -15.60
N ASP A 84 -37.44 2.09 -14.98
CA ASP A 84 -38.28 2.97 -14.18
C ASP A 84 -37.76 3.10 -12.72
N VAL A 85 -38.34 4.06 -11.98
CA VAL A 85 -37.95 4.37 -10.59
C VAL A 85 -38.21 3.19 -9.63
N ASN A 86 -39.21 2.36 -9.89
CA ASN A 86 -39.53 1.21 -9.04
C ASN A 86 -38.53 0.06 -9.26
N GLN A 87 -38.10 -0.14 -10.51
CA GLN A 87 -37.08 -1.11 -10.90
C GLN A 87 -35.71 -0.75 -10.35
N TRP A 88 -35.41 0.56 -10.27
CA TRP A 88 -34.13 1.05 -9.74
C TRP A 88 -33.78 0.47 -8.37
N ASN A 89 -34.74 0.39 -7.43
CA ASN A 89 -34.43 -0.08 -6.08
C ASN A 89 -33.96 -1.54 -6.06
N PHE A 90 -34.62 -2.43 -6.80
CA PHE A 90 -34.22 -3.83 -6.88
C PHE A 90 -32.94 -4.02 -7.69
N PHE A 91 -32.81 -3.28 -8.80
CA PHE A 91 -31.63 -3.30 -9.63
C PHE A 91 -30.38 -2.83 -8.86
N LYS A 92 -30.49 -1.72 -8.12
CA LYS A 92 -29.45 -1.18 -7.25
C LYS A 92 -28.98 -2.21 -6.23
N ASN A 93 -29.91 -2.84 -5.52
CA ASN A 93 -29.55 -3.90 -4.55
C ASN A 93 -28.83 -5.06 -5.26
N GLY A 94 -29.28 -5.42 -6.46
CA GLY A 94 -28.63 -6.41 -7.31
C GLY A 94 -27.20 -6.07 -7.70
N LEU A 95 -26.97 -4.83 -8.13
CA LEU A 95 -25.64 -4.33 -8.42
C LEU A 95 -24.75 -4.38 -7.17
N VAL A 96 -25.23 -3.90 -6.02
CA VAL A 96 -24.49 -3.94 -4.76
C VAL A 96 -24.10 -5.37 -4.39
N THR A 97 -25.01 -6.33 -4.52
CA THR A 97 -24.71 -7.75 -4.26
C THR A 97 -23.64 -8.26 -5.21
N LEU A 98 -23.79 -8.02 -6.53
CA LEU A 98 -22.83 -8.48 -7.53
C LEU A 98 -21.44 -7.87 -7.35
N MET A 99 -21.37 -6.55 -7.11
CA MET A 99 -20.13 -5.83 -6.84
C MET A 99 -19.46 -6.33 -5.57
N SER A 100 -20.22 -6.55 -4.49
CA SER A 100 -19.69 -7.11 -3.23
C SER A 100 -19.11 -8.50 -3.43
N VAL A 101 -19.82 -9.37 -4.16
CA VAL A 101 -19.35 -10.73 -4.50
C VAL A 101 -18.06 -10.67 -5.31
N GLU A 102 -17.95 -9.74 -6.26
CA GLU A 102 -16.74 -9.53 -7.06
C GLU A 102 -15.58 -9.12 -6.16
N ILE A 103 -15.72 -8.02 -5.41
CA ILE A 103 -14.67 -7.48 -4.53
C ILE A 103 -14.17 -8.54 -3.53
N PHE A 104 -15.08 -9.26 -2.87
CA PHE A 104 -14.69 -10.20 -1.81
C PHE A 104 -14.07 -11.51 -2.31
N ASN A 105 -14.30 -11.94 -3.56
CA ASN A 105 -13.77 -13.22 -4.10
C ASN A 105 -12.52 -13.02 -5.00
N ASN A 106 -12.02 -11.79 -5.15
CA ASN A 106 -10.98 -11.48 -6.13
C ASN A 106 -9.57 -11.75 -5.57
N GLU A 107 -9.20 -13.03 -5.41
CA GLU A 107 -7.84 -13.44 -5.03
C GLU A 107 -6.86 -13.47 -6.22
N ASP A 108 -7.36 -13.35 -7.45
CA ASP A 108 -6.63 -13.78 -8.66
C ASP A 108 -6.00 -12.61 -9.40
N ILE A 109 -4.69 -12.40 -9.18
CA ILE A 109 -3.69 -11.72 -10.05
C ILE A 109 -4.23 -10.96 -11.29
N ASN A 110 -4.85 -11.75 -12.17
CA ASN A 110 -4.97 -11.49 -13.59
C ASN A 110 -6.39 -11.13 -14.08
N THR A 111 -7.32 -10.77 -13.20
CA THR A 111 -8.63 -10.27 -13.64
C THR A 111 -8.65 -8.75 -13.75
N ASP A 112 -8.61 -8.23 -14.98
CA ASP A 112 -8.63 -6.80 -15.32
C ASP A 112 -9.98 -6.07 -15.10
N TYR A 113 -10.94 -6.67 -14.38
CA TYR A 113 -12.28 -6.09 -14.23
C TYR A 113 -12.47 -5.49 -12.84
N ASP A 114 -12.61 -4.16 -12.80
CA ASP A 114 -12.92 -3.40 -11.59
C ASP A 114 -14.40 -2.96 -11.62
N SER A 115 -15.19 -3.49 -10.70
CA SER A 115 -16.61 -3.16 -10.61
C SER A 115 -16.89 -1.74 -10.10
N ILE A 116 -15.96 -1.09 -9.37
CA ILE A 116 -16.08 0.32 -8.96
C ILE A 116 -16.15 1.23 -10.19
N PHE A 117 -15.47 0.87 -11.28
CA PHE A 117 -15.48 1.67 -12.51
C PHE A 117 -16.89 1.85 -13.09
N LEU A 118 -17.82 0.93 -12.80
CA LEU A 118 -19.24 1.08 -13.18
C LEU A 118 -19.85 2.37 -12.64
N LEU A 119 -19.41 2.86 -11.47
CA LEU A 119 -19.95 4.07 -10.86
C LEU A 119 -19.80 5.28 -11.78
N HIS A 120 -18.71 5.40 -12.53
CA HIS A 120 -18.49 6.50 -13.48
C HIS A 120 -19.55 6.59 -14.58
N GLY A 121 -20.09 5.45 -15.00
CA GLY A 121 -21.09 5.40 -16.05
C GLY A 121 -22.52 5.67 -15.58
N ILE A 122 -22.77 5.59 -14.26
CA ILE A 122 -24.12 5.73 -13.71
C ILE A 122 -24.56 7.19 -13.80
N PRO A 123 -25.82 7.45 -14.22
CA PRO A 123 -26.34 8.81 -14.26
C PRO A 123 -26.17 9.55 -12.93
N VAL A 124 -25.59 10.75 -13.00
CA VAL A 124 -25.49 11.68 -11.86
C VAL A 124 -26.86 12.27 -11.51
N LYS A 125 -27.79 12.25 -12.48
CA LYS A 125 -29.17 12.71 -12.31
C LYS A 125 -29.83 11.97 -11.13
N ASP A 126 -30.56 12.72 -10.31
CA ASP A 126 -31.29 12.21 -9.15
C ASP A 126 -30.42 11.52 -8.07
N ASN A 127 -29.12 11.84 -8.02
CA ASN A 127 -28.15 11.29 -7.05
C ASN A 127 -28.04 9.75 -7.08
N GLN A 128 -28.39 9.09 -8.19
CA GLN A 128 -28.39 7.62 -8.29
C GLN A 128 -26.99 7.02 -8.06
N GLN A 129 -25.96 7.65 -8.64
CA GLN A 129 -24.55 7.27 -8.45
C GLN A 129 -24.13 7.28 -6.97
N LYS A 130 -24.39 8.40 -6.28
CA LYS A 130 -24.11 8.56 -4.84
C LYS A 130 -24.89 7.56 -4.00
N HIS A 131 -26.16 7.35 -4.33
CA HIS A 131 -27.02 6.42 -3.60
C HIS A 131 -26.53 4.97 -3.73
N LEU A 132 -26.08 4.57 -4.92
CA LEU A 132 -25.46 3.25 -5.12
C LEU A 132 -24.16 3.15 -4.32
N ALA A 133 -23.26 4.14 -4.44
CA ALA A 133 -21.98 4.16 -3.73
C ALA A 133 -22.17 4.06 -2.19
N ASN A 134 -23.11 4.82 -1.64
CA ASN A 134 -23.47 4.77 -0.21
C ASN A 134 -23.98 3.38 0.18
N THR A 135 -24.92 2.82 -0.60
CA THR A 135 -25.50 1.49 -0.32
C THR A 135 -24.42 0.43 -0.39
N PHE A 136 -23.52 0.54 -1.37
CA PHE A 136 -22.43 -0.39 -1.56
C PHE A 136 -21.43 -0.34 -0.41
N LEU A 137 -20.98 0.85 -0.01
CA LEU A 137 -20.08 1.01 1.14
C LEU A 137 -20.70 0.40 2.41
N GLN A 138 -21.98 0.68 2.68
CA GLN A 138 -22.69 0.11 3.84
C GLN A 138 -22.75 -1.42 3.78
N GLU A 139 -22.90 -2.01 2.59
CA GLU A 139 -22.85 -3.46 2.43
C GLU A 139 -21.47 -4.01 2.79
N LEU A 140 -20.39 -3.42 2.26
CA LEU A 140 -19.02 -3.85 2.55
C LEU A 140 -18.71 -3.78 4.05
N LEU A 141 -19.18 -2.74 4.73
CA LEU A 141 -18.99 -2.52 6.15
C LEU A 141 -19.67 -3.55 7.05
N LYS A 142 -20.76 -4.21 6.59
CA LYS A 142 -21.40 -5.30 7.35
C LYS A 142 -20.48 -6.50 7.51
N PHE A 143 -19.61 -6.76 6.53
CA PHE A 143 -18.69 -7.91 6.55
C PHE A 143 -17.49 -7.66 7.49
N ARG A 144 -17.05 -6.40 7.58
CA ARG A 144 -15.85 -5.98 8.33
C ARG A 144 -14.64 -6.85 7.98
N VAL A 145 -14.46 -7.13 6.69
CA VAL A 145 -13.34 -7.90 6.16
C VAL A 145 -12.41 -6.95 5.41
N PRO A 146 -11.08 -7.05 5.59
CA PRO A 146 -10.12 -6.24 4.83
C PRO A 146 -10.25 -6.52 3.32
N ILE A 147 -10.14 -5.48 2.51
CA ILE A 147 -10.27 -5.56 1.06
C ILE A 147 -8.88 -5.32 0.44
N GLU A 148 -8.26 -6.38 -0.11
CA GLU A 148 -6.88 -6.36 -0.60
C GLU A 148 -6.74 -5.76 -2.00
N ARG A 149 -7.79 -5.85 -2.83
CA ARG A 149 -7.86 -5.29 -4.18
C ARG A 149 -8.81 -4.09 -4.27
N LEU A 150 -8.62 -3.29 -5.30
CA LEU A 150 -9.38 -2.10 -5.72
C LEU A 150 -8.94 -0.75 -5.17
N ASN A 151 -9.18 0.25 -6.02
CA ASN A 151 -9.37 1.65 -5.66
C ASN A 151 -10.65 1.81 -4.81
N TRP A 152 -10.84 1.08 -3.71
CA TRP A 152 -11.97 1.36 -2.83
C TRP A 152 -11.87 2.78 -2.22
N ILE A 153 -10.68 3.39 -2.21
CA ILE A 153 -10.50 4.83 -2.01
C ILE A 153 -11.30 5.65 -3.04
N GLU A 154 -11.33 5.24 -4.30
CA GLU A 154 -12.13 5.86 -5.36
C GLU A 154 -13.64 5.69 -5.10
N LEU A 155 -14.09 4.56 -4.54
CA LEU A 155 -15.46 4.44 -4.03
C LEU A 155 -15.78 5.54 -3.01
N LEU A 156 -14.86 5.86 -2.08
CA LEU A 156 -15.07 6.94 -1.11
C LEU A 156 -15.18 8.34 -1.75
N SER A 157 -14.76 8.51 -3.00
CA SER A 157 -14.98 9.78 -3.73
C SER A 157 -16.44 9.96 -4.15
N PHE A 158 -17.17 8.85 -4.39
CA PHE A 158 -18.58 8.85 -4.78
C PHE A 158 -19.56 8.82 -3.60
N VAL A 159 -19.08 8.42 -2.42
CA VAL A 159 -19.89 8.34 -1.21
C VAL A 159 -20.17 9.73 -0.66
N ASP A 160 -21.40 9.94 -0.20
CA ASP A 160 -21.76 11.18 0.49
C ASP A 160 -20.96 11.33 1.77
N GLU A 161 -20.43 12.52 1.96
CA GLU A 161 -19.52 12.85 3.04
C GLU A 161 -20.11 12.52 4.42
N GLU A 162 -21.39 12.80 4.65
CA GLU A 162 -22.11 12.46 5.89
C GLU A 162 -22.20 10.95 6.18
N LYS A 163 -21.97 10.09 5.19
CA LYS A 163 -21.97 8.63 5.34
C LYS A 163 -20.58 8.06 5.57
N LEU A 164 -19.53 8.87 5.43
CA LEU A 164 -18.17 8.47 5.71
C LEU A 164 -17.92 8.48 7.22
N HIS A 165 -17.44 7.36 7.73
CA HIS A 165 -17.18 7.16 9.15
C HIS A 165 -15.92 6.34 9.37
N PHE A 166 -15.42 6.34 10.59
CA PHE A 166 -14.20 5.61 10.97
C PHE A 166 -14.24 4.10 10.74
N ASP A 167 -15.43 3.48 10.74
CA ASP A 167 -15.57 2.04 10.48
C ASP A 167 -15.07 1.64 9.08
N CYS A 168 -14.93 2.58 8.13
CA CYS A 168 -14.32 2.35 6.82
C CYS A 168 -12.87 1.86 6.93
N LEU A 169 -12.16 2.22 8.00
CA LEU A 169 -10.81 1.74 8.25
C LEU A 169 -10.74 0.23 8.49
N CYS A 170 -11.86 -0.44 8.79
CA CYS A 170 -11.91 -1.90 8.88
C CYS A 170 -11.73 -2.59 7.52
N LEU A 171 -11.96 -1.88 6.42
CA LEU A 171 -11.80 -2.39 5.06
C LEU A 171 -10.37 -2.20 4.54
N ALA A 172 -9.56 -1.36 5.20
CA ALA A 172 -8.21 -1.02 4.76
C ALA A 172 -7.21 -2.16 5.04
N THR A 173 -6.36 -2.43 4.06
CA THR A 173 -5.35 -3.52 4.07
C THR A 173 -3.91 -3.03 4.03
N THR A 174 -3.69 -1.79 3.59
CA THR A 174 -2.38 -1.16 3.48
C THR A 174 -2.38 0.18 4.20
N LEU A 175 -1.20 0.72 4.49
CA LEU A 175 -1.09 2.07 5.06
C LEU A 175 -1.56 3.14 4.09
N ASP A 176 -1.28 3.01 2.79
CA ASP A 176 -1.80 3.90 1.75
C ASP A 176 -3.35 3.92 1.78
N HIS A 177 -3.99 2.75 1.95
CA HIS A 177 -5.44 2.65 2.14
C HIS A 177 -5.92 3.38 3.40
N ILE A 178 -5.26 3.17 4.53
CA ILE A 178 -5.61 3.85 5.79
C ILE A 178 -5.51 5.37 5.61
N LEU A 179 -4.41 5.88 5.06
CA LEU A 179 -4.19 7.32 4.88
C LEU A 179 -5.23 7.94 3.95
N GLY A 180 -5.51 7.33 2.79
CA GLY A 180 -6.51 7.84 1.86
C GLY A 180 -7.91 7.92 2.48
N CYS A 181 -8.26 6.98 3.37
CA CYS A 181 -9.52 7.02 4.09
C CYS A 181 -9.57 8.10 5.16
N LEU A 182 -8.48 8.26 5.91
CA LEU A 182 -8.37 9.32 6.90
C LEU A 182 -8.49 10.68 6.21
N GLU A 183 -7.79 10.93 5.11
CA GLU A 183 -7.90 12.20 4.38
C GLU A 183 -9.34 12.50 3.95
N ARG A 184 -10.07 11.50 3.45
CA ARG A 184 -11.47 11.68 3.03
C ARG A 184 -12.40 11.90 4.21
N ILE A 185 -12.34 11.05 5.24
CA ILE A 185 -13.19 11.13 6.44
C ILE A 185 -12.94 12.45 7.17
N PHE A 186 -11.68 12.82 7.40
CA PHE A 186 -11.33 13.95 8.25
C PHE A 186 -11.62 15.30 7.61
N SER A 187 -11.63 15.39 6.28
CA SER A 187 -11.97 16.64 5.59
C SER A 187 -13.35 17.22 5.92
N LEU A 188 -14.15 16.50 6.71
CA LEU A 188 -15.54 16.81 7.08
C LEU A 188 -15.70 17.28 8.53
N PHE A 189 -14.65 17.17 9.35
CA PHE A 189 -14.71 17.43 10.78
C PHE A 189 -13.94 18.70 11.15
N GLU A 190 -14.42 19.42 12.17
CA GLU A 190 -13.67 20.52 12.76
C GLU A 190 -12.40 20.01 13.46
N ILE A 191 -11.30 20.74 13.27
CA ILE A 191 -10.02 20.40 13.87
C ILE A 191 -9.98 20.90 15.32
N ASN A 192 -9.89 19.98 16.26
CA ASN A 192 -9.71 20.28 17.68
C ASN A 192 -8.86 19.20 18.37
N GLY A 193 -8.50 19.44 19.64
CA GLY A 193 -7.66 18.51 20.41
C GLY A 193 -8.32 17.14 20.64
N GLU A 194 -9.65 17.09 20.77
CA GLU A 194 -10.40 15.84 20.91
C GLU A 194 -10.29 14.98 19.63
N MET A 195 -10.39 15.62 18.46
CA MET A 195 -10.25 14.97 17.17
C MET A 195 -8.86 14.38 16.97
N LYS A 196 -7.81 15.10 17.38
CA LYS A 196 -6.44 14.55 17.40
C LYS A 196 -6.35 13.29 18.24
N SER A 197 -6.85 13.33 19.47
CA SER A 197 -6.84 12.18 20.40
C SER A 197 -7.60 10.97 19.84
N LYS A 198 -8.78 11.22 19.26
CA LYS A 198 -9.60 10.18 18.62
C LYS A 198 -8.87 9.57 17.42
N LEU A 199 -8.26 10.40 16.57
CA LEU A 199 -7.50 9.94 15.41
C LEU A 199 -6.30 9.08 15.84
N THR A 200 -5.52 9.53 16.82
CA THR A 200 -4.41 8.76 17.39
C THR A 200 -4.89 7.41 17.90
N THR A 201 -5.97 7.39 18.69
CA THR A 201 -6.51 6.15 19.26
C THR A 201 -6.91 5.17 18.18
N ILE A 202 -7.61 5.64 17.13
CA ILE A 202 -8.09 4.80 16.03
C ILE A 202 -6.92 4.25 15.21
N PHE A 203 -5.93 5.09 14.89
CA PHE A 203 -4.75 4.71 14.12
C PHE A 203 -3.91 3.66 14.87
N GLU A 204 -3.63 3.89 16.15
CA GLU A 204 -2.89 2.95 17.02
C GLU A 204 -3.63 1.63 17.20
N THR A 205 -4.94 1.68 17.44
CA THR A 205 -5.78 0.47 17.58
C THR A 205 -5.71 -0.36 16.29
N LYS A 206 -5.82 0.28 15.12
CA LYS A 206 -5.74 -0.42 13.83
C LYS A 206 -4.39 -1.06 13.57
N LEU A 207 -3.30 -0.41 13.98
CA LEU A 207 -1.97 -1.00 13.91
C LEU A 207 -1.81 -2.17 14.90
N THR A 208 -2.41 -2.08 16.08
CA THR A 208 -2.30 -3.09 17.15
C THR A 208 -3.08 -4.37 16.83
N GLU A 209 -4.31 -4.26 16.31
CA GLU A 209 -5.26 -5.37 16.11
C GLU A 209 -4.84 -6.41 15.04
N ASN A 210 -3.58 -6.43 14.59
CA ASN A 210 -3.06 -7.42 13.64
C ASN A 210 -3.83 -7.51 12.31
N PHE A 211 -4.38 -6.38 11.83
CA PHE A 211 -4.59 -6.28 10.39
C PHE A 211 -3.23 -6.52 9.72
N ASN A 212 -3.17 -7.45 8.76
CA ASN A 212 -1.99 -7.79 7.95
C ASN A 212 -1.57 -6.60 7.08
N ILE A 213 -1.28 -5.45 7.71
CA ILE A 213 -0.68 -4.30 7.06
C ILE A 213 0.69 -4.78 6.61
N THR A 214 0.75 -5.11 5.32
CA THR A 214 1.95 -5.61 4.69
C THR A 214 2.88 -4.43 4.53
N LEU A 215 3.84 -4.32 5.46
CA LEU A 215 4.94 -3.38 5.33
C LEU A 215 5.95 -3.93 4.33
N ASN A 216 6.30 -3.10 3.37
CA ASN A 216 7.45 -3.29 2.51
C ASN A 216 8.24 -1.98 2.44
N LEU A 217 9.46 -2.03 1.93
CA LEU A 217 10.35 -0.86 1.91
C LEU A 217 9.76 0.32 1.12
N HIS A 218 9.06 0.04 0.03
CA HIS A 218 8.43 1.07 -0.80
C HIS A 218 7.31 1.82 -0.06
N ASN A 219 6.45 1.08 0.65
CA ASN A 219 5.38 1.63 1.47
C ASN A 219 5.96 2.50 2.61
N ILE A 220 7.06 2.06 3.23
CA ILE A 220 7.74 2.86 4.28
C ILE A 220 8.25 4.17 3.71
N VAL A 221 8.94 4.16 2.57
CA VAL A 221 9.43 5.38 1.91
C VAL A 221 8.26 6.31 1.56
N LYS A 222 7.17 5.79 1.00
CA LYS A 222 5.95 6.57 0.71
C LYS A 222 5.35 7.25 1.94
N ILE A 223 5.23 6.54 3.06
CA ILE A 223 4.70 7.12 4.30
C ILE A 223 5.60 8.26 4.78
N LEU A 224 6.91 8.06 4.71
CA LEU A 224 7.85 9.08 5.12
C LEU A 224 7.81 10.30 4.18
N GLN A 225 7.61 10.09 2.88
CA GLN A 225 7.32 11.16 1.91
C GLN A 225 6.06 11.91 2.28
N TYR A 226 4.99 11.19 2.59
CA TYR A 226 3.72 11.76 2.99
C TYR A 226 3.88 12.65 4.24
N ILE A 227 4.61 12.21 5.27
CA ILE A 227 4.85 13.00 6.50
C ILE A 227 5.65 14.28 6.19
N ASN A 228 6.63 14.20 5.30
CA ASN A 228 7.51 15.32 4.98
C ASN A 228 6.94 16.27 3.92
N GLN A 229 5.87 15.88 3.23
CA GLN A 229 5.25 16.72 2.21
C GLN A 229 4.59 17.92 2.88
N GLN A 230 5.00 19.13 2.51
CA GLN A 230 4.29 20.33 2.97
C GLN A 230 2.98 20.46 2.17
N PRO A 231 1.80 20.39 2.83
CA PRO A 231 0.56 20.66 2.12
C PRO A 231 0.54 22.11 1.64
N SER A 232 0.02 22.33 0.43
CA SER A 232 -0.03 23.65 -0.19
C SER A 232 -0.79 24.63 0.73
N ALA A 233 -0.28 25.86 0.87
CA ALA A 233 -0.96 26.91 1.63
C ALA A 233 -2.35 27.27 1.06
N THR A 234 -2.62 26.91 -0.20
CA THR A 234 -3.92 27.11 -0.87
C THR A 234 -4.87 25.93 -0.71
N ASP A 235 -4.44 24.82 -0.11
CA ASP A 235 -5.27 23.64 0.05
C ASP A 235 -6.21 23.83 1.25
N ALA A 236 -7.51 23.83 1.00
CA ALA A 236 -8.55 23.93 2.03
C ALA A 236 -8.45 22.81 3.07
N LYS A 237 -7.76 21.71 2.75
CA LYS A 237 -7.53 20.56 3.63
C LYS A 237 -6.15 20.53 4.27
N ALA A 238 -5.34 21.58 4.10
CA ALA A 238 -3.96 21.60 4.57
C ALA A 238 -3.83 21.32 6.08
N GLU A 239 -4.74 21.85 6.89
CA GLU A 239 -4.73 21.63 8.33
C GLU A 239 -5.09 20.18 8.72
N HIS A 240 -6.03 19.56 8.02
CA HIS A 240 -6.39 18.15 8.23
C HIS A 240 -5.25 17.22 7.83
N ILE A 241 -4.59 17.49 6.70
CA ILE A 241 -3.42 16.73 6.26
C ILE A 241 -2.31 16.83 7.31
N ARG A 242 -2.02 18.04 7.82
CA ARG A 242 -1.03 18.22 8.91
C ARG A 242 -1.41 17.47 10.18
N LEU A 243 -2.70 17.42 10.53
CA LEU A 243 -3.17 16.64 11.67
C LEU A 243 -2.90 15.14 11.46
N ILE A 244 -3.23 14.60 10.29
CA ILE A 244 -2.97 13.20 9.94
C ILE A 244 -1.47 12.92 9.96
N GLN A 245 -0.65 13.75 9.31
CA GLN A 245 0.81 13.65 9.31
C GLN A 245 1.35 13.60 10.75
N SER A 246 0.89 14.49 11.63
CA SER A 246 1.29 14.51 13.05
C SER A 246 0.92 13.23 13.79
N VAL A 247 -0.26 12.64 13.53
CA VAL A 247 -0.65 11.37 14.15
C VAL A 247 0.20 10.22 13.64
N VAL A 248 0.45 10.15 12.34
CA VAL A 248 1.28 9.11 11.72
C VAL A 248 2.72 9.19 12.24
N GLU A 249 3.30 10.39 12.29
CA GLU A 249 4.66 10.65 12.76
C GLU A 249 4.84 10.31 14.26
N SER A 250 3.83 10.61 15.08
CA SER A 250 3.85 10.32 16.51
C SER A 250 3.49 8.88 16.86
N SER A 251 3.19 8.04 15.87
CA SER A 251 2.70 6.68 16.12
C SER A 251 3.78 5.75 16.66
N VAL A 252 3.49 5.15 17.81
CA VAL A 252 4.41 4.21 18.50
C VAL A 252 4.35 2.85 17.82
N GLU A 253 3.16 2.35 17.49
CA GLU A 253 3.01 1.05 16.84
C GLU A 253 3.57 1.03 15.41
N LEU A 254 3.39 2.12 14.66
CA LEU A 254 3.96 2.23 13.32
C LEU A 254 5.48 2.16 13.39
N ARG A 255 6.10 2.96 14.27
CA ARG A 255 7.55 2.93 14.54
C ARG A 255 8.02 1.52 14.88
N ARG A 256 7.36 0.86 15.85
CA ARG A 256 7.71 -0.51 16.28
C ARG A 256 7.66 -1.49 15.11
N LYS A 257 6.63 -1.42 14.26
CA LYS A 257 6.48 -2.31 13.10
C LYS A 257 7.51 -2.02 12.01
N ILE A 258 7.79 -0.76 11.69
CA ILE A 258 8.82 -0.34 10.73
C ILE A 258 10.19 -0.86 11.18
N ILE A 259 10.56 -0.65 12.44
CA ILE A 259 11.86 -1.07 12.98
C ILE A 259 11.99 -2.58 12.99
N LYS A 260 10.93 -3.31 13.39
CA LYS A 260 10.90 -4.77 13.34
C LYS A 260 11.08 -5.27 11.90
N TYR A 261 10.39 -4.66 10.93
CA TYR A 261 10.51 -5.00 9.52
C TYR A 261 11.94 -4.78 9.02
N LEU A 262 12.49 -3.58 9.23
CA LEU A 262 13.83 -3.23 8.76
C LEU A 262 14.90 -4.17 9.34
N ARG A 263 14.86 -4.47 10.65
CA ARG A 263 15.81 -5.39 11.32
C ARG A 263 15.77 -6.82 10.76
N ASN A 264 14.62 -7.25 10.23
CA ASN A 264 14.46 -8.59 9.66
C ASN A 264 14.59 -8.61 8.12
N LEU A 265 14.79 -7.45 7.49
CA LEU A 265 14.89 -7.35 6.04
C LEU A 265 16.20 -7.99 5.55
N ASN A 266 16.10 -9.02 4.71
CA ASN A 266 17.25 -9.47 3.93
C ASN A 266 17.52 -8.43 2.83
N ILE A 267 18.43 -7.52 3.10
CA ILE A 267 18.76 -6.41 2.19
C ILE A 267 19.34 -6.99 0.91
N GLN A 268 18.81 -6.60 -0.25
CA GLN A 268 19.29 -6.98 -1.57
C GLN A 268 19.81 -5.74 -2.28
N ILE A 269 20.55 -5.90 -3.37
CA ILE A 269 21.12 -4.76 -4.11
C ILE A 269 20.05 -3.74 -4.52
N THR A 270 18.86 -4.22 -4.91
CA THR A 270 17.69 -3.42 -5.29
C THR A 270 17.10 -2.60 -4.14
N HIS A 271 17.43 -2.91 -2.89
CA HIS A 271 16.94 -2.17 -1.71
C HIS A 271 17.84 -0.99 -1.34
N LEU A 272 19.09 -0.93 -1.82
CA LEU A 272 20.10 0.00 -1.31
C LEU A 272 19.77 1.47 -1.59
N GLU A 273 19.28 1.78 -2.79
CA GLU A 273 18.87 3.15 -3.14
C GLU A 273 17.69 3.63 -2.30
N LEU A 274 16.67 2.78 -2.11
CA LEU A 274 15.53 3.08 -1.24
C LEU A 274 15.96 3.28 0.21
N LEU A 275 16.90 2.48 0.73
CA LEU A 275 17.46 2.64 2.08
C LEU A 275 18.28 3.93 2.21
N ARG A 276 19.04 4.30 1.19
CA ARG A 276 19.76 5.58 1.15
C ARG A 276 18.77 6.73 1.25
N ASP A 277 17.74 6.73 0.42
CA ASP A 277 16.74 7.78 0.40
C ASP A 277 15.99 7.81 1.75
N LEU A 278 15.67 6.63 2.32
CA LEU A 278 15.08 6.46 3.65
C LEU A 278 15.89 7.14 4.75
N PHE A 279 17.22 7.00 4.74
CA PHE A 279 18.10 7.58 5.76
C PHE A 279 18.51 9.04 5.49
N ARG A 280 18.36 9.53 4.26
CA ARG A 280 18.72 10.91 3.89
C ARG A 280 17.60 11.89 4.14
N HIS A 281 16.39 11.54 3.71
CA HIS A 281 15.33 12.53 3.55
C HIS A 281 14.32 12.54 4.69
N TYR A 282 14.30 11.50 5.53
CA TYR A 282 13.14 11.25 6.37
C TYR A 282 13.41 11.35 7.86
N ASN A 283 12.36 11.83 8.53
CA ASN A 283 12.40 12.32 9.89
C ASN A 283 12.95 11.26 10.86
N PRO A 284 13.92 11.62 11.73
CA PRO A 284 14.48 10.70 12.71
C PRO A 284 13.42 10.13 13.67
N ILE A 285 12.25 10.73 13.85
CA ILE A 285 11.26 10.28 14.85
C ILE A 285 10.77 8.84 14.59
N LEU A 286 10.36 8.49 13.36
CA LEU A 286 9.89 7.12 13.05
C LEU A 286 11.02 6.08 12.94
N LEU A 287 12.25 6.54 12.79
CA LEU A 287 13.45 5.69 12.72
C LEU A 287 14.31 5.81 13.98
N TYR A 288 13.81 6.46 15.03
CA TYR A 288 14.62 6.90 16.17
C TYR A 288 15.28 5.74 16.91
N ASP A 289 14.56 4.63 17.08
CA ASP A 289 15.08 3.45 17.77
C ASP A 289 15.88 2.51 16.84
N LEU A 290 16.13 2.92 15.59
CA LEU A 290 16.99 2.22 14.67
C LEU A 290 18.38 2.85 14.71
N ASP A 291 19.34 2.14 15.30
CA ASP A 291 20.75 2.48 15.16
C ASP A 291 21.18 2.29 13.71
N LYS A 292 21.21 3.41 12.96
CA LYS A 292 21.56 3.45 11.54
C LYS A 292 22.93 2.83 11.27
N ILE A 293 23.92 3.06 12.13
CA ILE A 293 25.28 2.58 11.88
C ILE A 293 25.35 1.07 12.05
N THR A 294 24.82 0.56 13.17
CA THR A 294 24.74 -0.89 13.39
C THR A 294 23.90 -1.57 12.31
N TYR A 295 22.81 -0.94 11.86
CA TYR A 295 21.98 -1.44 10.77
C TYR A 295 22.74 -1.56 9.45
N LEU A 296 23.44 -0.50 9.04
CA LEU A 296 24.23 -0.47 7.82
C LEU A 296 25.41 -1.45 7.88
N MET A 297 26.09 -1.58 9.03
CA MET A 297 27.12 -2.60 9.22
C MET A 297 26.54 -4.01 9.02
N ASN A 298 25.42 -4.32 9.68
CA ASN A 298 24.78 -5.64 9.56
C ASN A 298 24.37 -5.97 8.11
N SER A 299 24.00 -4.97 7.30
CA SER A 299 23.64 -5.18 5.90
C SER A 299 24.78 -5.77 5.04
N LEU A 300 26.04 -5.49 5.41
CA LEU A 300 27.24 -6.02 4.77
C LEU A 300 27.51 -7.50 5.10
N HIS A 301 26.93 -8.00 6.20
CA HIS A 301 27.11 -9.35 6.75
C HIS A 301 25.91 -10.27 6.46
N GLY A 302 25.15 -10.00 5.38
CA GLY A 302 23.96 -10.78 5.00
C GLY A 302 24.17 -12.30 4.93
N TRP A 303 23.07 -13.06 4.98
CA TRP A 303 23.08 -14.52 5.13
C TRP A 303 23.62 -15.27 3.89
N GLU A 304 23.74 -14.56 2.76
CA GLU A 304 24.25 -15.07 1.49
C GLU A 304 25.58 -14.36 1.13
N ARG A 305 26.45 -15.05 0.39
CA ARG A 305 27.64 -14.42 -0.19
C ARG A 305 27.22 -13.26 -1.10
N ARG A 306 27.55 -12.03 -0.70
CA ARG A 306 27.25 -10.82 -1.47
C ARG A 306 28.17 -10.74 -2.69
N SER A 307 27.66 -10.17 -3.79
CA SER A 307 28.44 -9.92 -4.99
C SER A 307 29.32 -8.67 -4.86
N CYS A 308 30.31 -8.54 -5.74
CA CYS A 308 31.08 -7.30 -5.88
C CYS A 308 30.16 -6.10 -6.16
N ASP A 309 29.16 -6.26 -7.04
CA ASP A 309 28.21 -5.20 -7.38
C ASP A 309 27.41 -4.73 -6.15
N PHE A 310 27.00 -5.64 -5.27
CA PHE A 310 26.34 -5.25 -4.01
C PHE A 310 27.22 -4.32 -3.19
N TYR A 311 28.50 -4.69 -2.99
CA TYR A 311 29.43 -3.87 -2.21
C TYR A 311 29.77 -2.54 -2.88
N THR A 312 29.86 -2.52 -4.22
CA THR A 312 30.03 -1.28 -4.99
C THR A 312 28.82 -0.35 -4.79
N THR A 313 27.59 -0.83 -5.05
CA THR A 313 26.38 -0.02 -4.87
C THR A 313 26.18 0.42 -3.42
N TRP A 314 26.52 -0.44 -2.45
CA TRP A 314 26.46 -0.08 -1.03
C TRP A 314 27.41 1.07 -0.69
N PHE A 315 28.65 1.03 -1.20
CA PHE A 315 29.64 2.09 -1.01
C PHE A 315 29.11 3.41 -1.58
N GLU A 316 28.60 3.39 -2.80
CA GLU A 316 28.05 4.56 -3.48
C GLU A 316 26.86 5.15 -2.73
N CYS A 317 26.01 4.31 -2.14
CA CYS A 317 24.85 4.76 -1.39
C CYS A 317 25.21 5.43 -0.06
N PHE A 318 26.15 4.84 0.70
CA PHE A 318 26.33 5.18 2.12
C PHE A 318 27.68 5.82 2.47
N LEU A 319 28.70 5.69 1.63
CA LEU A 319 30.02 6.30 1.85
C LEU A 319 30.28 7.50 0.92
N CYS A 320 29.73 7.48 -0.29
CA CYS A 320 29.71 8.64 -1.21
C CYS A 320 28.54 9.60 -0.94
N ASP A 321 28.12 9.75 0.30
CA ASP A 321 27.04 10.66 0.67
C ASP A 321 27.58 12.07 0.95
N GLU A 322 26.98 13.10 0.34
CA GLU A 322 27.41 14.50 0.42
C GLU A 322 27.26 15.11 1.82
N TYR A 323 26.42 14.51 2.68
CA TYR A 323 26.07 15.08 3.98
C TYR A 323 26.97 14.61 5.14
N TYR A 324 27.92 13.70 4.90
CA TYR A 324 28.68 13.01 5.97
C TYR A 324 29.74 13.85 6.70
N VAL A 325 29.99 15.11 6.33
CA VAL A 325 31.17 15.83 6.85
C VAL A 325 30.80 17.26 7.22
N GLN A 326 29.95 17.39 8.24
CA GLN A 326 29.76 18.65 8.95
C GLN A 326 30.26 18.56 10.40
N THR A 327 30.39 17.35 10.96
CA THR A 327 30.73 17.12 12.37
C THR A 327 31.78 16.02 12.59
N GLU A 328 32.43 16.03 13.76
CA GLU A 328 33.38 14.98 14.16
C GLU A 328 32.73 13.59 14.30
N GLN A 329 31.48 13.56 14.77
CA GLN A 329 30.71 12.32 14.92
C GLN A 329 30.48 11.63 13.56
N GLU A 330 30.11 12.37 12.52
CA GLU A 330 29.88 11.80 11.18
C GLU A 330 31.19 11.28 10.56
N SER A 331 32.33 11.94 10.84
CA SER A 331 33.65 11.45 10.44
C SER A 331 34.00 10.10 11.09
N GLN A 332 33.68 9.94 12.38
CA GLN A 332 33.84 8.65 13.07
C GLN A 332 32.93 7.57 12.48
N GLN A 333 31.68 7.92 12.16
CA GLN A 333 30.73 7.01 11.52
C GLN A 333 31.22 6.54 10.14
N PHE A 334 31.73 7.46 9.31
CA PHE A 334 32.33 7.12 8.03
C PHE A 334 33.48 6.11 8.20
N GLN A 335 34.40 6.37 9.14
CA GLN A 335 35.54 5.48 9.38
C GLN A 335 35.10 4.08 9.83
N GLN A 336 34.09 3.99 10.69
CA GLN A 336 33.53 2.71 11.14
C GLN A 336 32.92 1.92 9.96
N LEU A 337 32.10 2.58 9.15
CA LEU A 337 31.45 1.96 7.99
C LEU A 337 32.46 1.54 6.92
N LEU A 338 33.44 2.39 6.61
CA LEU A 338 34.51 2.07 5.66
C LEU A 338 35.32 0.86 6.13
N LYS A 339 35.65 0.79 7.42
CA LYS A 339 36.38 -0.34 8.00
C LYS A 339 35.60 -1.65 7.91
N GLU A 340 34.30 -1.63 8.19
CA GLU A 340 33.47 -2.83 8.04
C GLU A 340 33.28 -3.26 6.59
N TRP A 341 33.12 -2.30 5.68
CA TRP A 341 33.04 -2.57 4.25
C TRP A 341 34.34 -3.19 3.74
N SER A 342 35.49 -2.63 4.14
CA SER A 342 36.80 -3.05 3.65
C SER A 342 37.23 -4.43 4.18
N LYS A 343 36.81 -4.79 5.40
CA LYS A 343 36.98 -6.17 5.95
C LYS A 343 36.45 -7.27 5.04
N LYS A 344 35.48 -6.97 4.17
CA LYS A 344 34.89 -7.96 3.25
C LYS A 344 35.85 -8.49 2.21
N PHE A 345 36.93 -7.76 1.95
CA PHE A 345 37.95 -8.12 0.97
C PHE A 345 39.21 -8.70 1.63
N GLN A 346 39.28 -8.71 2.97
CA GLN A 346 40.47 -9.16 3.70
C GLN A 346 40.71 -10.66 3.62
N ASP A 347 39.66 -11.46 3.41
CA ASP A 347 39.75 -12.93 3.38
C ASP A 347 39.28 -13.53 2.03
N ASP A 348 38.86 -12.69 1.07
CA ASP A 348 38.33 -13.11 -0.23
C ASP A 348 39.09 -12.42 -1.38
N ARG A 349 40.13 -13.11 -1.86
CA ARG A 349 41.03 -12.61 -2.91
C ARG A 349 40.30 -12.39 -4.24
N ASP A 350 39.42 -13.30 -4.63
CA ASP A 350 38.66 -13.19 -5.88
C ASP A 350 37.73 -11.97 -5.86
N LEU A 351 37.10 -11.71 -4.70
CA LEU A 351 36.28 -10.53 -4.50
C LEU A 351 37.13 -9.25 -4.51
N LEU A 352 38.29 -9.25 -3.86
CA LEU A 352 39.23 -8.12 -3.89
C LEU A 352 39.72 -7.81 -5.31
N GLU A 353 40.09 -8.82 -6.11
CA GLU A 353 40.51 -8.64 -7.50
C GLU A 353 39.39 -8.02 -8.35
N LYS A 354 38.14 -8.48 -8.20
CA LYS A 354 36.98 -7.86 -8.85
C LYS A 354 36.74 -6.43 -8.38
N MET A 355 36.86 -6.17 -7.08
CA MET A 355 36.67 -4.83 -6.50
C MET A 355 37.77 -3.87 -6.96
N THR A 356 38.99 -4.34 -7.18
CA THR A 356 40.12 -3.54 -7.69
C THR A 356 39.77 -2.82 -8.99
N LEU A 357 39.05 -3.50 -9.90
CA LEU A 357 38.58 -2.93 -11.16
C LEU A 357 37.53 -1.82 -10.99
N LYS A 358 36.90 -1.74 -9.81
CA LYS A 358 35.86 -0.75 -9.47
C LYS A 358 36.38 0.39 -8.59
N LEU A 359 37.59 0.30 -8.04
CA LEU A 359 38.11 1.29 -7.08
C LEU A 359 38.27 2.69 -7.69
N ASN A 360 38.79 2.81 -8.91
CA ASN A 360 38.95 4.12 -9.55
C ASN A 360 37.59 4.83 -9.73
N PRO A 361 36.55 4.19 -10.31
CA PRO A 361 35.21 4.79 -10.33
C PRO A 361 34.64 5.16 -8.94
N LEU A 362 34.90 4.36 -7.91
CA LEU A 362 34.46 4.65 -6.54
C LEU A 362 35.20 5.85 -5.94
N LEU A 363 36.50 5.96 -6.20
CA LEU A 363 37.32 7.11 -5.83
C LEU A 363 36.83 8.39 -6.51
N ASP A 364 36.54 8.33 -7.80
CA ASP A 364 36.02 9.47 -8.56
C ASP A 364 34.66 9.93 -7.99
N LYS A 365 33.76 8.99 -7.67
CA LYS A 365 32.47 9.28 -7.02
C LYS A 365 32.64 9.87 -5.63
N LEU A 366 33.56 9.34 -4.82
CA LEU A 366 33.85 9.88 -3.50
C LEU A 366 34.45 11.29 -3.60
N ALA A 367 35.37 11.52 -4.53
CA ALA A 367 35.97 12.83 -4.75
C ALA A 367 34.92 13.87 -5.19
N ALA A 368 33.97 13.48 -6.05
CA ALA A 368 32.92 14.36 -6.55
C ALA A 368 31.98 14.91 -5.44
N VAL A 369 31.81 14.19 -4.33
CA VAL A 369 30.94 14.60 -3.22
C VAL A 369 31.66 15.43 -2.13
N ILE A 370 32.97 15.65 -2.28
CA ILE A 370 33.76 16.44 -1.35
C ILE A 370 33.71 17.91 -1.79
N LYS A 371 32.96 18.75 -1.05
CA LYS A 371 32.76 20.17 -1.37
C LYS A 371 33.88 21.10 -0.87
N SER A 372 34.72 20.64 0.06
CA SER A 372 35.82 21.41 0.66
C SER A 372 37.05 20.51 0.85
N GLU A 373 38.08 20.73 0.02
CA GLU A 373 39.33 19.94 0.05
C GLU A 373 40.10 20.09 1.37
N THR A 374 39.88 21.15 2.14
CA THR A 374 40.75 21.48 3.27
C THR A 374 40.39 20.73 4.55
N HIS A 375 39.18 20.18 4.70
CA HIS A 375 38.72 19.54 5.94
C HIS A 375 38.15 18.11 5.77
N ASP A 376 37.83 17.68 4.55
CA ASP A 376 37.30 16.33 4.31
C ASP A 376 38.44 15.31 4.12
N ARG A 377 38.64 14.44 5.13
CA ARG A 377 39.70 13.42 5.14
C ARG A 377 39.26 12.07 4.56
N ARG A 378 38.03 11.93 4.05
CA ARG A 378 37.48 10.63 3.61
C ARG A 378 38.32 9.97 2.54
N LEU A 379 38.79 10.73 1.55
CA LEU A 379 39.65 10.22 0.46
C LEU A 379 40.95 9.61 1.01
N ASN A 380 41.63 10.34 1.90
CA ASN A 380 42.86 9.87 2.52
C ASN A 380 42.63 8.61 3.37
N TYR A 381 41.53 8.57 4.12
CA TYR A 381 41.16 7.37 4.90
C TYR A 381 40.88 6.17 4.00
N PHE A 382 40.13 6.36 2.92
CA PHE A 382 39.84 5.33 1.94
C PHE A 382 41.13 4.77 1.33
N ILE A 383 42.00 5.64 0.80
CA ILE A 383 43.27 5.23 0.19
C ILE A 383 44.12 4.45 1.18
N LYS A 384 44.28 4.97 2.41
CA LYS A 384 45.06 4.30 3.47
C LYS A 384 44.51 2.90 3.76
N HIS A 385 43.20 2.75 3.95
CA HIS A 385 42.59 1.45 4.23
C HIS A 385 42.71 0.46 3.08
N MET A 386 42.57 0.90 1.83
CA MET A 386 42.73 0.01 0.69
C MET A 386 44.19 -0.47 0.56
N ILE A 387 45.16 0.44 0.71
CA ILE A 387 46.59 0.08 0.73
C ILE A 387 46.89 -0.97 1.81
N ASP A 388 46.37 -0.77 3.03
CA ASP A 388 46.57 -1.71 4.14
C ASP A 388 46.05 -3.13 3.78
N ILE A 389 44.91 -3.23 3.11
CA ILE A 389 44.32 -4.52 2.67
C ILE A 389 45.19 -5.20 1.61
N TYR A 390 45.66 -4.46 0.60
CA TYR A 390 46.55 -5.03 -0.41
C TYR A 390 47.87 -5.52 0.18
N PHE A 391 48.42 -4.82 1.18
CA PHE A 391 49.61 -5.28 1.90
C PHE A 391 49.36 -6.52 2.77
N GLN A 392 48.16 -6.68 3.32
CA GLN A 392 47.80 -7.89 4.07
C GLN A 392 47.66 -9.11 3.15
N GLN A 393 47.05 -8.93 1.98
CA GLN A 393 46.82 -9.98 0.97
C GLN A 393 48.06 -10.35 0.14
N SER A 394 49.07 -9.49 0.09
CA SER A 394 50.36 -9.76 -0.59
C SER A 394 51.37 -10.49 0.28
N LYS A 395 51.06 -10.75 1.56
CA LYS A 395 51.88 -11.62 2.40
C LYS A 395 51.61 -13.09 2.02
N PRO A 396 52.65 -13.85 1.65
CA PRO A 396 52.53 -15.22 1.16
C PRO A 396 52.02 -16.21 2.20
#